data_AF-A0A1V9ZKK4-F1
#
_entry.id   AF-A0A1V9ZKK4-F1
#
_cell.length_a   1.000
_cell.length_b   1.000
_cell.length_c   1.000
_cell.angle_alpha   90.00
_cell.angle_beta   90.00
_cell.angle_gamma   90.00
#
_symmetry.space_group_name_H-M   'P 1'
#
loop_
_entity.id
_entity.type
_entity.pdbx_description
1 polymer ?
#
loop_
_entity_poly.entity_id
_entity_poly.type
_entity_poly.pdbx_seq_one_letter_code
_entity_poly.pdbx_strand_id
1 'polypeptide(L)'
;MSHLEIATPTADHSSSGAPDIAAPASRTIAEAIGYYFSGSLYWVGGWCFLAGSILYYPRYANIYDSEGLGAIIGAWLFVVGCITFLVGSCWDVYCARACEGTGALRYFPVTCSLINVIGSIQFVIGGVYFVPVVYATAPSAGCYLFITGCSCFIVALLVDLARMLQSGTLRGQAWWYAAAHFNVLGNILFIVGSYYFLPEFLTPTDDSPEAIAIATDNTVFAINNFVVGSVAFVLAPTAQLIAAYKEPIAVPTEATKELAQLV
;
A
#
# COMPACT_ATOMS: atom_id res chain seq x y z
N MET A 1 6.83 20.08 25.99
CA MET A 1 6.65 19.12 24.88
C MET A 1 5.24 19.33 24.36
N SER A 2 5.09 20.21 23.37
CA SER A 2 3.80 20.50 22.74
C SER A 2 3.37 19.31 21.90
N HIS A 3 2.11 18.93 22.04
CA HIS A 3 1.49 17.85 21.29
C HIS A 3 1.58 18.15 19.80
N LEU A 4 2.17 17.21 19.04
CA LEU A 4 2.21 17.25 17.59
C LEU A 4 0.80 16.94 17.10
N GLU A 5 0.09 17.94 16.59
CA GLU A 5 -1.17 17.74 15.87
C GLU A 5 -0.82 17.11 14.51
N ILE A 6 -1.34 15.90 14.26
CA ILE A 6 -1.25 15.17 12.99
C ILE A 6 -2.64 14.66 12.59
N ALA A 7 -3.38 15.51 11.89
CA ALA A 7 -4.52 15.09 11.10
C ALA A 7 -4.76 16.01 9.91
N THR A 8 -4.97 15.37 8.74
CA THR A 8 -5.67 15.96 7.58
C THR A 8 -6.83 16.87 8.01
N PRO A 9 -7.13 17.94 7.26
CA PRO A 9 -7.97 19.04 7.72
C PRO A 9 -9.33 18.55 8.22
N THR A 10 -9.64 18.84 9.48
CA THR A 10 -11.02 18.82 9.97
C THR A 10 -11.74 20.07 9.47
N ALA A 11 -12.97 19.92 9.00
CA ALA A 11 -13.83 21.05 8.70
C ALA A 11 -14.23 21.75 10.02
N ASP A 12 -13.85 23.02 10.18
CA ASP A 12 -14.33 23.84 11.29
C ASP A 12 -15.77 24.27 11.01
N HIS A 13 -16.69 23.87 11.89
CA HIS A 13 -18.05 24.37 11.90
C HIS A 13 -18.21 25.43 12.99
N SER A 14 -17.96 26.69 12.64
CA SER A 14 -18.52 27.82 13.39
C SER A 14 -18.70 29.07 12.52
N SER A 15 -19.90 29.23 11.96
CA SER A 15 -20.71 30.47 12.02
C SER A 15 -21.74 30.49 10.88
N SER A 16 -22.92 30.98 11.23
CA SER A 16 -24.13 31.08 10.39
C SER A 16 -24.07 32.23 9.38
N GLY A 17 -23.02 32.27 8.56
CA GLY A 17 -22.93 33.06 7.34
C GLY A 17 -22.57 32.12 6.19
N ALA A 18 -22.72 32.54 4.93
CA ALA A 18 -22.36 31.71 3.77
C ALA A 18 -21.02 30.97 3.99
N PRO A 19 -20.89 29.69 3.60
CA PRO A 19 -19.70 28.90 3.91
C PRO A 19 -18.50 29.49 3.17
N ASP A 20 -17.79 30.39 3.84
CA ASP A 20 -16.38 30.61 3.55
C ASP A 20 -15.75 29.23 3.70
N ILE A 21 -15.35 28.68 2.55
CA ILE A 21 -14.61 27.43 2.47
C ILE A 21 -13.34 27.70 3.25
N ALA A 22 -13.33 27.32 4.53
CA ALA A 22 -12.19 27.49 5.42
C ALA A 22 -10.97 26.92 4.68
N ALA A 23 -9.95 27.77 4.52
CA ALA A 23 -8.73 27.35 3.86
C ALA A 23 -8.22 26.07 4.56
N PRO A 24 -7.79 25.05 3.80
CA PRO A 24 -7.35 23.79 4.40
C PRO A 24 -6.26 24.08 5.43
N ALA A 25 -6.42 23.50 6.63
CA ALA A 25 -5.42 23.60 7.68
C ALA A 25 -4.06 23.19 7.13
N SER A 26 -3.09 24.09 7.24
CA SER A 26 -1.74 23.91 6.72
C SER A 26 -0.97 22.93 7.60
N ARG A 27 -0.32 21.93 7.00
CA ARG A 27 0.45 20.91 7.74
C ARG A 27 1.77 21.46 8.26
N THR A 28 2.20 21.01 9.44
CA THR A 28 3.57 21.22 9.91
C THR A 28 4.59 20.50 9.01
N ILE A 29 5.83 20.98 9.02
CA ILE A 29 6.94 20.34 8.28
C ILE A 29 7.17 18.91 8.77
N ALA A 30 7.03 18.66 10.07
CA ALA A 30 7.22 17.33 10.65
C ALA A 30 6.17 16.32 10.13
N GLU A 31 4.91 16.73 10.04
CA GLU A 31 3.85 15.92 9.43
C GLU A 31 4.15 15.63 7.97
N ALA A 32 4.52 16.66 7.19
CA ALA A 32 4.86 16.50 5.78
C ALA A 32 5.98 15.46 5.59
N ILE A 33 7.07 15.56 6.37
CA ILE A 33 8.17 14.57 6.37
C ILE A 33 7.65 13.18 6.71
N GLY A 34 6.76 13.06 7.70
CA GLY A 34 6.13 11.79 8.08
C GLY A 34 5.37 11.14 6.92
N TYR A 35 4.57 11.91 6.18
CA TYR A 35 3.85 11.43 5.00
C TYR A 35 4.78 11.04 3.84
N TYR A 36 5.84 11.82 3.61
CA TYR A 36 6.85 11.46 2.61
C TYR A 36 7.58 10.17 2.98
N PHE A 37 7.87 9.95 4.27
CA PHE A 37 8.53 8.75 4.74
C PHE A 37 7.68 7.50 4.51
N SER A 38 6.43 7.46 4.99
CA SER A 38 5.57 6.28 4.75
C SER A 38 5.23 6.11 3.27
N GLY A 39 4.91 7.19 2.55
CA GLY A 39 4.68 7.16 1.11
C GLY A 39 5.88 6.59 0.32
N SER A 40 7.11 6.93 0.71
CA SER A 40 8.32 6.39 0.07
C SER A 40 8.53 4.90 0.36
N LEU A 41 8.22 4.44 1.58
CA LEU A 41 8.31 3.02 1.93
C LEU A 41 7.33 2.17 1.12
N TYR A 42 6.10 2.64 0.96
CA TYR A 42 5.11 1.99 0.09
C TYR A 42 5.55 2.03 -1.38
N TRP A 43 6.12 3.14 -1.84
CA TRP A 43 6.62 3.27 -3.20
C TRP A 43 7.76 2.28 -3.50
N VAL A 44 8.74 2.17 -2.59
CA VAL A 44 9.81 1.16 -2.70
C VAL A 44 9.23 -0.26 -2.70
N GLY A 45 8.26 -0.53 -1.81
CA GLY A 45 7.65 -1.86 -1.74
C GLY A 45 6.87 -2.22 -3.01
N GLY A 46 6.15 -1.26 -3.61
CA GLY A 46 5.47 -1.45 -4.89
C GLY A 46 6.44 -1.82 -6.02
N TRP A 47 7.61 -1.16 -6.07
CA TRP A 47 8.67 -1.53 -7.02
C TRP A 47 9.26 -2.90 -6.75
N CYS A 48 9.47 -3.27 -5.49
CA CYS A 48 9.91 -4.61 -5.12
C CYS A 48 8.90 -5.67 -5.57
N PHE A 49 7.59 -5.46 -5.37
CA PHE A 49 6.56 -6.37 -5.86
C PHE A 49 6.52 -6.43 -7.38
N LEU A 50 6.66 -5.30 -8.08
CA LEU A 50 6.65 -5.28 -9.54
C LEU A 50 7.83 -6.05 -10.13
N ALA A 51 9.04 -5.73 -9.67
CA ALA A 51 10.24 -6.44 -10.08
C ALA A 51 10.16 -7.93 -9.71
N GLY A 52 9.71 -8.24 -8.49
CA GLY A 52 9.52 -9.61 -8.03
C GLY A 52 8.55 -10.40 -8.90
N SER A 53 7.37 -9.84 -9.18
CA SER A 53 6.33 -10.47 -10.02
C SER A 53 6.83 -10.76 -11.43
N ILE A 54 7.60 -9.84 -12.02
CA ILE A 54 8.17 -10.04 -13.36
C ILE A 54 9.13 -11.23 -13.37
N LEU A 55 9.94 -11.41 -12.32
CA LEU A 55 10.91 -12.53 -12.25
C LEU A 55 10.25 -13.91 -12.12
N TYR A 56 8.95 -13.99 -11.83
CA TYR A 56 8.21 -15.25 -11.85
C TYR A 56 7.80 -15.70 -13.26
N TYR A 57 7.90 -14.85 -14.31
CA TYR A 57 7.64 -15.33 -15.67
C TYR A 57 8.60 -16.48 -16.03
N PRO A 58 8.14 -17.53 -16.74
CA PRO A 58 8.97 -18.67 -17.12
C PRO A 58 10.26 -18.30 -17.86
N ARG A 59 10.24 -17.20 -18.62
CA ARG A 59 11.41 -16.67 -19.32
C ARG A 59 12.56 -16.29 -18.38
N TYR A 60 12.28 -15.93 -17.13
CA TYR A 60 13.27 -15.57 -16.12
C TYR A 60 13.53 -16.68 -15.11
N ALA A 61 13.00 -17.89 -15.31
CA ALA A 61 13.27 -19.03 -14.44
C ALA A 61 14.78 -19.26 -14.27
N ASN A 62 15.53 -19.08 -15.37
CA ASN A 62 16.99 -19.18 -15.39
C ASN A 62 17.59 -17.80 -15.61
N ILE A 63 18.43 -17.34 -14.68
CA ILE A 63 19.18 -16.08 -14.81
C ILE A 63 20.67 -16.40 -14.66
N TYR A 64 21.49 -15.91 -15.60
CA TYR A 64 22.94 -16.15 -15.63
C TYR A 64 23.31 -17.65 -15.58
N ASP A 65 22.59 -18.47 -16.36
CA ASP A 65 22.77 -19.93 -16.41
C ASP A 65 22.55 -20.68 -15.08
N SER A 66 22.01 -19.99 -14.06
CA SER A 66 21.60 -20.59 -12.80
C SER A 66 20.10 -20.90 -12.82
N GLU A 67 19.77 -22.18 -12.71
CA GLU A 67 18.39 -22.65 -12.68
C GLU A 67 17.65 -22.15 -11.43
N GLY A 68 16.41 -21.67 -11.62
CA GLY A 68 15.52 -21.22 -10.54
C GLY A 68 15.90 -19.88 -9.88
N LEU A 69 16.98 -19.23 -10.30
CA LEU A 69 17.49 -18.04 -9.64
C LEU A 69 16.51 -16.86 -9.72
N GLY A 70 15.75 -16.74 -10.81
CA GLY A 70 14.74 -15.67 -10.95
C GLY A 70 13.63 -15.78 -9.92
N ALA A 71 13.09 -16.99 -9.70
CA ALA A 71 12.07 -17.22 -8.68
C ALA A 71 12.59 -16.94 -7.26
N ILE A 72 13.86 -17.28 -6.98
CA ILE A 72 14.50 -17.00 -5.69
C ILE A 72 14.62 -15.49 -5.46
N ILE A 73 15.17 -14.75 -6.44
CA ILE A 73 15.30 -13.29 -6.34
C ILE A 73 13.91 -12.65 -6.24
N GLY A 74 12.96 -13.12 -7.06
CA GLY A 74 11.58 -12.67 -7.05
C GLY A 74 10.94 -12.81 -5.68
N ALA A 75 11.02 -13.98 -5.06
CA ALA A 75 10.50 -14.25 -3.72
C ALA A 75 11.10 -13.30 -2.67
N TRP A 76 12.42 -13.09 -2.70
CA TRP A 76 13.07 -12.17 -1.76
C TRP A 76 12.69 -10.70 -1.98
N LEU A 77 12.47 -10.28 -3.22
CA LEU A 77 11.92 -8.95 -3.51
C LEU A 77 10.52 -8.80 -2.92
N PHE A 78 9.66 -9.83 -3.00
CA PHE A 78 8.38 -9.83 -2.30
C PHE A 78 8.57 -9.65 -0.78
N VAL A 79 9.44 -10.44 -0.14
CA VAL A 79 9.71 -10.30 1.30
C VAL A 79 10.15 -8.88 1.67
N VAL A 80 11.09 -8.30 0.92
CA VAL A 80 11.55 -6.93 1.14
C VAL A 80 10.39 -5.94 0.98
N GLY A 81 9.59 -6.06 -0.07
CA GLY A 81 8.41 -5.21 -0.28
C GLY A 81 7.39 -5.32 0.85
N CYS A 82 7.13 -6.53 1.35
CA CYS A 82 6.26 -6.74 2.52
C CYS A 82 6.80 -6.05 3.77
N ILE A 83 8.11 -6.09 4.00
CA ILE A 83 8.76 -5.42 5.14
C ILE A 83 8.63 -3.91 5.02
N THR A 84 8.83 -3.31 3.85
CA THR A 84 8.67 -1.85 3.70
C THR A 84 7.22 -1.42 3.94
N PHE A 85 6.24 -2.20 3.48
CA PHE A 85 4.81 -1.97 3.77
C PHE A 85 4.51 -2.07 5.27
N LEU A 86 5.09 -3.05 5.97
CA LEU A 86 4.93 -3.19 7.42
C LEU A 86 5.50 -1.98 8.17
N VAL A 87 6.73 -1.56 7.84
CA VAL A 87 7.35 -0.39 8.48
C VAL A 87 6.53 0.87 8.19
N GLY A 88 6.06 1.05 6.95
CA GLY A 88 5.16 2.15 6.57
C GLY A 88 3.87 2.14 7.38
N SER A 89 3.24 0.98 7.53
CA SER A 89 1.98 0.83 8.28
C SER A 89 2.18 1.09 9.78
N CYS A 90 3.27 0.61 10.36
CA CYS A 90 3.64 0.92 11.75
C CYS A 90 3.89 2.42 11.95
N TRP A 91 4.53 3.08 10.97
CA TRP A 91 4.72 4.52 11.00
C TRP A 91 3.40 5.28 10.92
N ASP A 92 2.48 4.85 10.06
CA ASP A 92 1.15 5.45 9.96
C ASP A 92 0.35 5.29 11.27
N VAL A 93 0.45 4.12 11.95
CA VAL A 93 -0.13 3.94 13.30
C VAL A 93 0.48 4.93 14.29
N TYR A 94 1.80 5.09 14.26
CA TYR A 94 2.48 6.07 15.12
C TYR A 94 1.94 7.47 14.85
N CYS A 95 1.87 7.91 13.60
CA CYS A 95 1.33 9.24 13.24
C CYS A 95 -0.14 9.40 13.64
N ALA A 96 -0.98 8.38 13.47
CA ALA A 96 -2.41 8.43 13.75
C ALA A 96 -2.78 8.29 15.24
N ARG A 97 -1.81 8.02 16.14
CA ARG A 97 -2.06 7.67 17.55
C ARG A 97 -2.81 8.74 18.35
N ALA A 98 -2.70 10.00 17.96
CA ALA A 98 -3.34 11.11 18.65
C ALA A 98 -4.87 11.09 18.52
N CYS A 99 -5.41 10.33 17.54
CA CYS A 99 -6.85 10.23 17.28
C CYS A 99 -7.53 11.60 17.24
N GLU A 100 -7.02 12.47 16.38
CA GLU A 100 -7.47 13.85 16.26
C GLU A 100 -8.76 13.97 15.45
N GLY A 101 -9.57 14.98 15.80
CA GLY A 101 -10.89 15.23 15.23
C GLY A 101 -12.04 14.93 16.20
N THR A 102 -13.26 14.92 15.68
CA THR A 102 -14.47 14.82 16.49
C THR A 102 -15.21 13.50 16.29
N GLY A 103 -15.93 13.06 17.33
CA GLY A 103 -16.79 11.87 17.27
C GLY A 103 -16.04 10.57 16.96
N ALA A 104 -16.59 9.79 16.03
CA ALA A 104 -16.02 8.51 15.60
C ALA A 104 -14.91 8.68 14.53
N LEU A 105 -14.95 9.75 13.73
CA LEU A 105 -14.01 10.00 12.63
C LEU A 105 -12.56 10.08 13.12
N ARG A 106 -12.36 10.54 14.35
CA ARG A 106 -11.04 10.64 14.98
C ARG A 106 -10.31 9.30 15.11
N TYR A 107 -11.05 8.19 15.16
CA TYR A 107 -10.49 6.85 15.29
C TYR A 107 -10.25 6.17 13.93
N PHE A 108 -10.73 6.75 12.82
CA PHE A 108 -10.64 6.10 11.51
C PHE A 108 -9.20 5.98 11.03
N PRO A 109 -8.32 7.00 11.15
CA PRO A 109 -6.92 6.87 10.77
C PRO A 109 -6.20 5.75 11.53
N VAL A 110 -6.29 5.72 12.86
CA VAL A 110 -5.62 4.68 13.66
C VAL A 110 -6.19 3.28 13.38
N THR A 111 -7.51 3.17 13.18
CA THR A 111 -8.16 1.89 12.84
C THR A 111 -7.69 1.38 11.49
N CYS A 112 -7.66 2.26 10.47
CA CYS A 112 -7.15 1.95 9.14
C CYS A 112 -5.69 1.47 9.21
N SER A 113 -4.82 2.22 9.89
CA SER A 113 -3.41 1.86 10.01
C SER A 113 -3.19 0.55 10.78
N LEU A 114 -3.97 0.26 11.82
CA LEU A 114 -3.89 -1.01 12.55
C LEU A 114 -4.30 -2.20 11.67
N ILE A 115 -5.37 -2.06 10.87
CA ILE A 115 -5.78 -3.09 9.91
C ILE A 115 -4.69 -3.29 8.85
N ASN A 116 -4.05 -2.21 8.37
CA ASN A 116 -2.91 -2.29 7.46
C ASN A 116 -1.70 -3.01 8.07
N VAL A 117 -1.42 -2.82 9.37
CA VAL A 117 -0.38 -3.58 10.08
C VAL A 117 -0.72 -5.08 10.09
N ILE A 118 -1.96 -5.44 10.40
CA ILE A 118 -2.41 -6.85 10.39
C ILE A 118 -2.26 -7.45 8.98
N GLY A 119 -2.64 -6.72 7.93
CA GLY A 119 -2.43 -7.13 6.54
C GLY A 119 -0.95 -7.27 6.19
N SER A 120 -0.12 -6.31 6.61
CA SER A 120 1.32 -6.30 6.35
C SER A 120 2.05 -7.45 7.04
N ILE A 121 1.67 -7.82 8.27
CA ILE A 121 2.21 -8.99 8.96
C ILE A 121 1.91 -10.27 8.17
N GLN A 122 0.67 -10.41 7.68
CA GLN A 122 0.29 -11.55 6.83
C GLN A 122 1.11 -11.58 5.54
N PHE A 123 1.35 -10.43 4.90
CA PHE A 123 2.20 -10.32 3.72
C PHE A 123 3.66 -10.70 4.00
N VAL A 124 4.24 -10.30 5.13
CA VAL A 124 5.62 -10.69 5.46
C VAL A 124 5.71 -12.20 5.63
N ILE A 125 4.80 -12.80 6.41
CA ILE A 125 4.77 -14.25 6.62
C ILE A 125 4.48 -14.98 5.30
N GLY A 126 3.51 -14.52 4.53
CA GLY A 126 3.15 -15.10 3.23
C GLY A 126 4.27 -14.97 2.20
N GLY A 127 5.00 -13.86 2.20
CA GLY A 127 6.13 -13.63 1.31
C GLY A 127 7.26 -14.61 1.58
N VAL A 128 7.51 -14.93 2.86
CA VAL A 128 8.45 -15.97 3.25
C VAL A 128 8.01 -17.34 2.73
N TYR A 129 6.71 -17.66 2.75
CA TYR A 129 6.19 -18.89 2.15
C TYR A 129 6.37 -18.98 0.63
N PHE A 130 6.61 -17.86 -0.09
CA PHE A 130 6.94 -17.89 -1.51
C PHE A 130 8.43 -18.13 -1.80
N VAL A 131 9.29 -18.10 -0.77
CA VAL A 131 10.70 -18.50 -0.92
C VAL A 131 10.75 -20.01 -1.17
N PRO A 132 11.44 -20.51 -2.22
CA PRO A 132 11.29 -21.90 -2.67
C PRO A 132 11.47 -22.97 -1.60
N VAL A 133 12.46 -22.82 -0.70
CA VAL A 133 12.70 -23.76 0.41
C VAL A 133 11.54 -23.82 1.40
N VAL A 134 10.86 -22.69 1.63
CA VAL A 134 9.71 -22.62 2.53
C VAL A 134 8.42 -23.00 1.80
N TYR A 135 8.28 -22.61 0.54
CA TYR A 135 7.14 -22.94 -0.32
C TYR A 135 6.89 -24.44 -0.38
N ALA A 136 7.96 -25.24 -0.47
CA ALA A 136 7.87 -26.70 -0.46
C ALA A 136 7.21 -27.30 0.80
N THR A 137 7.17 -26.56 1.91
CA THR A 137 6.60 -27.05 3.18
C THR A 137 5.10 -26.82 3.31
N ALA A 138 4.58 -25.71 2.76
CA ALA A 138 3.17 -25.34 2.85
C ALA A 138 2.80 -24.35 1.73
N PRO A 139 2.70 -24.81 0.47
CA PRO A 139 2.60 -23.93 -0.68
C PRO A 139 1.30 -23.11 -0.71
N SER A 140 0.18 -23.65 -0.18
CA SER A 140 -1.09 -22.92 -0.07
C SER A 140 -1.08 -21.82 1.01
N ALA A 141 -0.20 -21.91 2.02
CA ALA A 141 -0.20 -20.97 3.14
C ALA A 141 0.15 -19.54 2.71
N GLY A 142 1.14 -19.40 1.82
CA GLY A 142 1.51 -18.12 1.23
C GLY A 142 0.35 -17.47 0.48
N CYS A 143 -0.33 -18.23 -0.37
CA CYS A 143 -1.48 -17.77 -1.14
C CYS A 143 -2.63 -17.29 -0.24
N TYR A 144 -3.01 -18.07 0.77
CA TYR A 144 -4.09 -17.66 1.68
C TYR A 144 -3.74 -16.41 2.49
N LEU A 145 -2.50 -16.29 2.99
CA LEU A 145 -2.05 -15.10 3.71
C LEU A 145 -2.06 -13.85 2.84
N PHE A 146 -1.75 -13.98 1.55
CA PHE A 146 -1.89 -12.87 0.61
C PHE A 146 -3.36 -12.52 0.34
N ILE A 147 -4.24 -13.51 0.18
CA ILE A 147 -5.68 -13.27 -0.01
C ILE A 147 -6.29 -12.53 1.20
N THR A 148 -6.02 -13.03 2.41
CA THR A 148 -6.55 -12.42 3.65
C THR A 148 -5.86 -11.09 3.96
N GLY A 149 -4.56 -10.97 3.70
CA GLY A 149 -3.81 -9.72 3.82
C GLY A 149 -4.36 -8.62 2.90
N CYS A 150 -4.57 -8.92 1.61
CA CYS A 150 -5.20 -8.00 0.66
C CYS A 150 -6.60 -7.59 1.09
N SER A 151 -7.37 -8.53 1.65
CA SER A 151 -8.71 -8.26 2.18
C SER A 151 -8.66 -7.27 3.35
N CYS A 152 -7.66 -7.38 4.24
CA CYS A 152 -7.44 -6.37 5.29
C CYS A 152 -7.18 -4.98 4.71
N PHE A 153 -6.29 -4.87 3.70
CA PHE A 153 -6.02 -3.57 3.05
C PHE A 153 -7.27 -2.98 2.38
N ILE A 154 -8.10 -3.80 1.73
CA ILE A 154 -9.37 -3.34 1.16
C ILE A 154 -10.29 -2.79 2.26
N VAL A 155 -10.45 -3.50 3.38
CA VAL A 155 -11.27 -3.02 4.51
C VAL A 155 -10.73 -1.70 5.07
N ALA A 156 -9.42 -1.58 5.26
CA ALA A 156 -8.77 -0.36 5.71
C ALA A 156 -9.04 0.82 4.75
N LEU A 157 -8.93 0.59 3.45
CA LEU A 157 -9.23 1.59 2.41
C LEU A 157 -10.70 1.99 2.39
N LEU A 158 -11.63 1.08 2.68
CA LEU A 158 -13.06 1.42 2.79
C LEU A 158 -13.32 2.34 3.99
N VAL A 159 -12.65 2.10 5.13
CA VAL A 159 -12.70 3.00 6.29
C VAL A 159 -12.14 4.37 5.95
N ASP A 160 -10.98 4.42 5.27
CA ASP A 160 -10.37 5.69 4.88
C ASP A 160 -11.18 6.44 3.80
N LEU A 161 -11.79 5.71 2.86
CA LEU A 161 -12.69 6.29 1.87
C LEU A 161 -13.94 6.89 2.52
N ALA A 162 -14.52 6.20 3.50
CA ALA A 162 -15.64 6.74 4.28
C ALA A 162 -15.26 8.04 5.01
N ARG A 163 -14.01 8.15 5.49
CA ARG A 163 -13.47 9.40 6.07
C ARG A 163 -13.32 10.51 5.03
N MET A 164 -12.70 10.20 3.89
CA MET A 164 -12.46 11.17 2.80
C MET A 164 -13.76 11.77 2.26
N LEU A 165 -14.81 10.95 2.12
CA LEU A 165 -16.13 11.39 1.67
C LEU A 165 -16.81 12.35 2.67
N GLN A 166 -16.40 12.35 3.94
CA GLN A 166 -16.97 13.21 4.98
C GLN A 166 -16.17 14.48 5.24
N SER A 167 -14.87 14.51 4.92
CA SER A 167 -13.96 15.59 5.35
C SER A 167 -13.58 16.61 4.28
N GLY A 168 -13.99 16.45 3.01
CA GLY A 168 -13.60 17.42 1.99
C GLY A 168 -14.29 17.32 0.63
N THR A 169 -13.86 18.20 -0.28
CA THR A 169 -14.39 18.24 -1.65
C THR A 169 -13.68 17.24 -2.54
N LEU A 170 -14.41 16.63 -3.48
CA LEU A 170 -13.87 15.66 -4.45
C LEU A 170 -12.65 16.21 -5.20
N ARG A 171 -12.69 17.47 -5.61
CA ARG A 171 -11.61 18.12 -6.35
C ARG A 171 -10.36 18.33 -5.49
N GLY A 172 -10.52 18.67 -4.21
CA GLY A 172 -9.41 18.89 -3.29
C GLY A 172 -8.66 17.60 -2.93
N GLN A 173 -9.35 16.46 -2.93
CA GLN A 173 -8.78 15.16 -2.55
C GLN A 173 -8.58 14.20 -3.74
N ALA A 174 -8.61 14.68 -4.98
CA ALA A 174 -8.57 13.84 -6.18
C ALA A 174 -7.39 12.84 -6.20
N TRP A 175 -6.22 13.26 -5.72
CA TRP A 175 -5.02 12.39 -5.66
C TRP A 175 -5.11 11.31 -4.58
N TRP A 176 -5.78 11.61 -3.46
CA TRP A 176 -6.07 10.62 -2.42
C TRP A 176 -7.10 9.58 -2.91
N TYR A 177 -8.13 10.01 -3.64
CA TYR A 177 -9.06 9.09 -4.31
C TYR A 177 -8.36 8.21 -5.36
N ALA A 178 -7.45 8.78 -6.14
CA ALA A 178 -6.64 8.01 -7.10
C ALA A 178 -5.76 6.97 -6.39
N ALA A 179 -5.09 7.36 -5.29
CA ALA A 179 -4.31 6.44 -4.47
C ALA A 179 -5.16 5.29 -3.92
N ALA A 180 -6.34 5.59 -3.38
CA ALA A 180 -7.27 4.58 -2.88
C ALA A 180 -7.74 3.63 -4.00
N HIS A 181 -8.07 4.17 -5.18
CA HIS A 181 -8.52 3.37 -6.32
C HIS A 181 -7.45 2.39 -6.78
N PHE A 182 -6.21 2.86 -6.98
CA PHE A 182 -5.10 1.98 -7.37
C PHE A 182 -4.79 0.93 -6.30
N ASN A 183 -4.82 1.31 -5.01
CA ASN A 183 -4.63 0.33 -3.94
C ASN A 183 -5.73 -0.75 -3.91
N VAL A 184 -7.00 -0.38 -4.08
CA VAL A 184 -8.10 -1.37 -4.16
C VAL A 184 -7.91 -2.29 -5.37
N LEU A 185 -7.59 -1.73 -6.54
CA LEU A 185 -7.34 -2.50 -7.75
C LEU A 185 -6.16 -3.49 -7.56
N GLY A 186 -5.05 -3.01 -7.00
CA GLY A 186 -3.87 -3.83 -6.70
C GLY A 186 -4.19 -5.01 -5.79
N ASN A 187 -4.94 -4.76 -4.71
CA ASN A 187 -5.36 -5.80 -3.77
C ASN A 187 -6.31 -6.83 -4.41
N ILE A 188 -7.27 -6.40 -5.24
CA ILE A 188 -8.16 -7.34 -5.95
C ILE A 188 -7.36 -8.23 -6.90
N LEU A 189 -6.44 -7.65 -7.67
CA LEU A 189 -5.60 -8.41 -8.60
C LEU A 189 -4.68 -9.38 -7.85
N PHE A 190 -4.13 -9.00 -6.70
CA PHE A 190 -3.33 -9.91 -5.87
C PHE A 190 -4.16 -11.04 -5.26
N ILE A 191 -5.43 -10.79 -4.88
CA ILE A 191 -6.35 -11.85 -4.44
C ILE A 191 -6.57 -12.86 -5.57
N VAL A 192 -6.91 -12.37 -6.76
CA VAL A 192 -7.14 -13.23 -7.93
C VAL A 192 -5.87 -13.98 -8.31
N GLY A 193 -4.73 -13.29 -8.38
CA GLY A 193 -3.43 -13.90 -8.65
C GLY A 193 -3.09 -15.01 -7.65
N SER A 194 -3.24 -14.74 -6.36
CA SER A 194 -2.97 -15.70 -5.28
C SER A 194 -3.90 -16.91 -5.32
N TYR A 195 -5.16 -16.72 -5.71
CA TYR A 195 -6.11 -17.82 -5.89
C TYR A 195 -5.66 -18.76 -7.02
N TYR A 196 -5.33 -18.22 -8.20
CA TYR A 196 -4.83 -19.03 -9.32
C TYR A 196 -3.40 -19.57 -9.11
N PHE A 197 -2.68 -19.04 -8.13
CA PHE A 197 -1.37 -19.55 -7.70
C PHE A 197 -1.49 -20.65 -6.64
N LEU A 198 -2.70 -21.10 -6.26
CA LEU A 198 -2.86 -22.25 -5.38
C LEU A 198 -2.34 -23.53 -6.06
N PRO A 199 -1.75 -24.48 -5.30
CA PRO A 199 -1.16 -25.70 -5.86
C PRO A 199 -2.10 -26.53 -6.74
N GLU A 200 -3.38 -26.51 -6.44
CA GLU A 200 -4.43 -27.21 -7.20
C GLU A 200 -4.57 -26.69 -8.65
N PHE A 201 -4.18 -25.46 -8.92
CA PHE A 201 -4.21 -24.85 -10.25
C PHE A 201 -2.86 -24.89 -10.97
N LEU A 202 -1.76 -25.06 -10.22
CA LEU A 202 -0.40 -25.07 -10.74
C LEU A 202 0.10 -26.49 -11.05
N THR A 203 -0.51 -27.52 -10.47
CA THR A 203 -0.09 -28.91 -10.66
C THR A 203 -0.98 -29.57 -11.72
N PRO A 204 -0.42 -30.10 -12.82
CA PRO A 204 -1.19 -30.88 -13.78
C PRO A 204 -1.89 -32.06 -13.10
N THR A 205 -3.14 -32.33 -13.47
CA THR A 205 -3.91 -33.48 -12.94
C THR A 205 -3.38 -34.83 -13.41
N ASP A 206 -2.74 -34.85 -14.58
CA ASP A 206 -2.08 -35.99 -15.20
C ASP A 206 -0.99 -35.50 -16.18
N ASP A 207 -0.29 -36.46 -16.82
CA ASP A 207 0.78 -36.18 -17.79
C ASP A 207 0.24 -35.84 -19.20
N SER A 208 -1.06 -35.60 -19.35
CA SER A 208 -1.61 -35.22 -20.65
C SER A 208 -1.10 -33.83 -21.06
N PRO A 209 -0.86 -33.61 -22.36
CA PRO A 209 -0.49 -32.28 -22.86
C PRO A 209 -1.52 -31.19 -22.50
N GLU A 210 -2.79 -31.56 -22.34
CA GLU A 210 -3.88 -30.66 -21.97
C GLU A 210 -3.77 -30.21 -20.50
N ALA A 211 -3.59 -31.14 -19.56
CA ALA A 211 -3.43 -30.81 -18.14
C ALA A 211 -2.20 -29.91 -17.88
N ILE A 212 -1.09 -30.19 -18.58
CA ILE A 212 0.13 -29.38 -18.51
C ILE A 212 -0.12 -27.96 -19.07
N ALA A 213 -0.85 -27.84 -20.18
CA ALA A 213 -1.21 -26.55 -20.76
C ALA A 213 -2.08 -25.72 -19.80
N ILE A 214 -3.10 -26.32 -19.18
CA ILE A 214 -3.97 -25.65 -18.21
C ILE A 214 -3.18 -25.12 -17.01
N ALA A 215 -2.29 -25.94 -16.43
CA ALA A 215 -1.46 -25.53 -15.31
C ALA A 215 -0.52 -24.36 -15.68
N THR A 216 0.03 -24.40 -16.90
CA THR A 216 0.88 -23.33 -17.44
C THR A 216 0.09 -22.03 -17.63
N ASP A 217 -1.11 -22.12 -18.20
CA ASP A 217 -1.99 -20.97 -18.43
C ASP A 217 -2.43 -20.33 -17.11
N ASN A 218 -2.79 -21.12 -16.11
CA ASN A 218 -3.10 -20.64 -14.76
C ASN A 218 -1.91 -19.92 -14.13
N THR A 219 -0.70 -20.47 -14.27
CA THR A 219 0.54 -19.86 -13.78
C THR A 219 0.76 -18.49 -14.42
N VAL A 220 0.66 -18.40 -15.75
CA VAL A 220 0.85 -17.15 -16.50
C VAL A 220 -0.25 -16.14 -16.14
N PHE A 221 -1.50 -16.59 -15.99
CA PHE A 221 -2.61 -15.75 -15.57
C PHE A 221 -2.39 -15.17 -14.17
N ALA A 222 -1.94 -15.98 -13.22
CA ALA A 222 -1.61 -15.52 -11.87
C ALA A 222 -0.49 -14.48 -11.88
N ILE A 223 0.60 -14.74 -12.61
CA ILE A 223 1.73 -13.81 -12.75
C ILE A 223 1.29 -12.49 -13.38
N ASN A 224 0.47 -12.53 -14.43
CA ASN A 224 -0.08 -11.31 -15.05
C ASN A 224 -0.87 -10.47 -14.04
N ASN A 225 -1.70 -11.11 -13.21
CA ASN A 225 -2.44 -10.41 -12.14
C ASN A 225 -1.48 -9.79 -11.11
N PHE A 226 -0.44 -10.50 -10.68
CA PHE A 226 0.57 -9.94 -9.77
C PHE A 226 1.33 -8.77 -10.40
N VAL A 227 1.70 -8.84 -11.68
CA VAL A 227 2.39 -7.75 -12.38
C VAL A 227 1.50 -6.51 -12.48
N VAL A 228 0.26 -6.66 -12.97
CA VAL A 228 -0.68 -5.53 -13.11
C VAL A 228 -1.06 -4.97 -11.74
N GLY A 229 -1.28 -5.83 -10.74
CA GLY A 229 -1.54 -5.40 -9.37
C GLY A 229 -0.37 -4.63 -8.78
N SER A 230 0.87 -5.05 -9.07
CA SER A 230 2.08 -4.37 -8.59
C SER A 230 2.26 -3.00 -9.25
N VAL A 231 1.89 -2.85 -10.52
CA VAL A 231 1.82 -1.52 -11.16
C VAL A 231 0.87 -0.61 -10.39
N ALA A 232 -0.30 -1.12 -9.99
CA ALA A 232 -1.23 -0.35 -9.16
C ALA A 232 -0.61 0.00 -7.78
N PHE A 233 0.14 -0.91 -7.16
CA PHE A 233 0.90 -0.64 -5.93
C PHE A 233 2.10 0.31 -6.09
N VAL A 234 2.57 0.59 -7.32
CA VAL A 234 3.52 1.70 -7.59
C VAL A 234 2.76 3.01 -7.78
N LEU A 235 1.66 2.98 -8.52
CA LEU A 235 0.86 4.16 -8.85
C LEU A 235 0.15 4.74 -7.62
N ALA A 236 -0.33 3.89 -6.71
CA ALA A 236 -1.01 4.33 -5.50
C ALA A 236 -0.15 5.22 -4.58
N PRO A 237 1.04 4.80 -4.11
CA PRO A 237 1.92 5.66 -3.33
C PRO A 237 2.47 6.83 -4.14
N THR A 238 2.60 6.70 -5.47
CA THR A 238 2.94 7.85 -6.33
C THR A 238 1.86 8.93 -6.25
N ALA A 239 0.58 8.55 -6.35
CA ALA A 239 -0.55 9.47 -6.21
C ALA A 239 -0.60 10.08 -4.80
N GLN A 240 -0.33 9.29 -3.76
CA GLN A 240 -0.21 9.79 -2.38
C GLN A 240 0.92 10.82 -2.22
N LEU A 241 2.10 10.56 -2.78
CA LEU A 241 3.23 11.50 -2.73
C LEU A 241 2.92 12.81 -3.47
N ILE A 242 2.21 12.73 -4.61
CA ILE A 242 1.71 13.91 -5.33
C ILE A 242 0.67 14.66 -4.49
N ALA A 243 -0.22 13.93 -3.79
CA ALA A 243 -1.20 14.54 -2.90
C ALA A 243 -0.49 15.31 -1.78
N ALA A 244 0.47 14.68 -1.10
CA ALA A 244 1.27 15.30 -0.05
C ALA A 244 2.03 16.54 -0.53
N TYR A 245 2.59 16.50 -1.75
CA TYR A 245 3.26 17.65 -2.36
C TYR A 245 2.34 18.83 -2.67
N LYS A 246 1.08 18.55 -3.05
CA LYS A 246 0.10 19.59 -3.40
C LYS A 246 -0.60 20.20 -2.19
N GLU A 247 -0.46 19.60 -1.02
CA GLU A 247 -1.05 20.14 0.21
C GLU A 247 -0.17 21.26 0.79
N PRO A 248 -0.77 22.39 1.22
CA PRO A 248 -0.02 23.52 1.74
C PRO A 248 0.65 23.17 3.08
N ILE A 249 1.95 23.46 3.16
CA ILE A 249 2.73 23.35 4.40
C ILE A 249 2.70 24.70 5.12
N ALA A 250 2.34 24.68 6.40
CA ALA A 250 2.44 25.82 7.29
C ALA A 250 3.93 26.16 7.47
N VAL A 251 4.34 27.33 6.97
CA VAL A 251 5.64 27.89 7.34
C VAL A 251 5.39 28.81 8.54
N PRO A 252 5.97 28.52 9.72
CA PRO A 252 5.80 29.39 10.89
C PRO A 252 6.23 30.82 10.56
N THR A 253 5.32 31.79 10.72
CA THR A 253 5.51 33.19 10.35
C THR A 253 6.70 33.86 11.04
N GLU A 254 7.13 33.32 12.19
CA GLU A 254 8.31 33.79 12.93
C GLU A 254 9.63 33.43 12.23
N ALA A 255 9.72 32.26 11.59
CA ALA A 255 10.92 31.85 10.85
C ALA A 255 11.14 32.71 9.59
N THR A 256 10.05 33.17 8.96
CA THR A 256 10.11 34.08 7.82
C THR A 256 10.56 35.48 8.22
N LYS A 257 10.25 35.93 9.44
CA LYS A 257 10.70 37.23 9.97
C LYS A 257 12.19 37.22 10.29
N GLU A 258 12.72 36.15 10.88
CA GLU A 258 14.17 36.03 11.13
C GLU A 258 14.98 35.99 9.83
N LEU A 259 14.48 35.27 8.80
CA LEU A 259 15.14 35.23 7.50
C LEU A 259 15.11 36.59 6.79
N ALA A 260 14.03 37.36 6.95
CA ALA A 260 13.88 38.70 6.39
C ALA A 260 14.69 39.77 7.14
N GLN A 261 15.11 39.52 8.38
CA GLN A 261 16.01 40.40 9.13
C GLN A 261 17.49 40.16 8.82
N LEU A 262 17.81 39.05 8.14
CA LEU A 262 19.17 38.67 7.74
C LEU A 262 19.52 39.06 6.29
N VAL A 263 18.60 39.70 5.56
CA VAL A 263 18.75 40.18 4.16
C VAL A 263 18.61 41.70 4.14
#